data_AF-A0A6I9YBW0-F1
#
_entry.id   AF-A0A6I9YBW0-F1
#
_cell.length_a   1.000
_cell.length_b   1.000
_cell.length_c   1.000
_cell.angle_alpha   90.00
_cell.angle_beta   90.00
_cell.angle_gamma   90.00
#
_symmetry.space_group_name_H-M   'P 1'
#
loop_
_entity.id
_entity.type
_entity.pdbx_description
1 polymer ?
#
loop_
_entity_poly.entity_id
_entity_poly.type
_entity_poly.pdbx_seq_one_letter_code
_entity_poly.pdbx_strand_id
1 'polypeptide(L)'
;MVGKQIVSNVQEFFVPKLKAWHQKRKLAKVRGGQICQESKRWEEDYELIECEGLFEEYLEMVLQFGFITIFVAAFPLAPLFALLNNWVEIRLDAQKFVCEYRRPVAERAQDISVWFFLLEVLAQISVIVNAFLIAFTSDFLPRLLYQYEYDSHLHGYVNFTLAYSPPAYMHGNHTMCRYKAFRDAHGNYTLFYWKLLAIRLGFIIAFEHVVFFCLRLIDWLVPDIPESLEVKIKRERYLAKQALADNQEALLTTVSDDSSPTPENLPPNG
;
A
#
# COMPACT_ATOMS: atom_id res chain seq x y z
N MET A 1 -9.33 8.78 8.78
CA MET A 1 -8.18 7.87 8.95
C MET A 1 -8.23 7.21 10.33
N VAL A 2 -7.82 7.89 11.41
CA VAL A 2 -7.73 7.31 12.77
C VAL A 2 -9.03 6.65 13.27
N GLY A 3 -10.19 7.31 13.09
CA GLY A 3 -11.48 6.74 13.53
C GLY A 3 -11.89 5.46 12.78
N LYS A 4 -11.67 5.40 11.46
CA LYS A 4 -11.91 4.18 10.67
C LYS A 4 -10.97 3.08 11.14
N GLN A 5 -9.69 3.41 11.34
CA GLN A 5 -8.66 2.48 11.78
C GLN A 5 -9.03 1.84 13.13
N ILE A 6 -9.36 2.65 14.14
CA ILE A 6 -9.76 2.14 15.46
C ILE A 6 -10.98 1.23 15.37
N VAL A 7 -11.98 1.61 14.55
CA VAL A 7 -13.17 0.77 14.33
C VAL A 7 -12.80 -0.53 13.62
N SER A 8 -11.89 -0.50 12.64
CA SER A 8 -11.37 -1.68 11.95
C SER A 8 -10.72 -2.63 12.94
N ASN A 9 -9.71 -2.19 13.68
CA ASN A 9 -9.00 -3.04 14.65
C ASN A 9 -9.94 -3.62 15.73
N VAL A 10 -10.95 -2.83 16.16
CA VAL A 10 -11.97 -3.30 17.10
C VAL A 10 -12.83 -4.39 16.44
N GLN A 11 -13.32 -4.15 15.23
CA GLN A 11 -14.10 -5.15 14.49
C GLN A 11 -13.27 -6.40 14.23
N GLU A 12 -12.03 -6.26 13.83
CA GLU A 12 -11.10 -7.34 13.54
C GLU A 12 -10.81 -8.21 14.78
N PHE A 13 -10.77 -7.62 15.98
CA PHE A 13 -10.63 -8.38 17.22
C PHE A 13 -11.94 -9.05 17.65
N PHE A 14 -13.07 -8.33 17.61
CA PHE A 14 -14.33 -8.82 18.18
C PHE A 14 -15.15 -9.70 17.24
N VAL A 15 -15.12 -9.45 15.93
CA VAL A 15 -15.94 -10.18 14.94
C VAL A 15 -15.55 -11.66 14.84
N PRO A 16 -14.27 -12.04 14.74
CA PRO A 16 -13.88 -13.45 14.73
C PRO A 16 -14.29 -14.16 16.02
N LYS A 17 -14.05 -13.54 17.18
CA LYS A 17 -14.45 -14.09 18.48
C LYS A 17 -15.96 -14.32 18.55
N LEU A 18 -16.76 -13.39 18.03
CA LEU A 18 -18.22 -13.50 18.02
C LEU A 18 -18.69 -14.58 17.04
N LYS A 19 -18.10 -14.67 15.85
CA LYS A 19 -18.38 -15.73 14.86
C LYS A 19 -18.02 -17.11 15.41
N ALA A 20 -16.82 -17.26 15.99
CA ALA A 20 -16.35 -18.51 16.60
C ALA A 20 -17.25 -18.95 17.76
N TRP A 21 -17.66 -18.01 18.62
CA TRP A 21 -18.61 -18.29 19.69
C TRP A 21 -20.00 -18.71 19.15
N HIS A 22 -20.48 -18.08 18.08
CA HIS A 22 -21.76 -18.44 17.46
C HIS A 22 -21.69 -19.84 16.82
N GLN A 23 -20.59 -20.15 16.12
CA GLN A 23 -20.33 -21.45 15.53
C GLN A 23 -20.27 -22.55 16.59
N LYS A 24 -19.53 -22.33 17.69
CA LYS A 24 -19.51 -23.25 18.84
C LYS A 24 -20.88 -23.49 19.45
N ARG A 25 -21.69 -22.43 19.63
CA ARG A 25 -23.08 -22.58 20.11
C ARG A 25 -23.95 -23.37 19.15
N LYS A 26 -23.79 -23.18 17.84
CA LYS A 26 -24.52 -23.93 16.81
C LYS A 26 -24.11 -25.40 16.82
N LEU A 27 -22.81 -25.70 16.87
CA LEU A 27 -22.29 -27.07 16.94
C LEU A 27 -22.71 -27.77 18.25
N ALA A 28 -22.65 -27.07 19.38
CA ALA A 28 -23.07 -27.60 20.68
C ALA A 28 -24.56 -28.02 20.70
N LYS A 29 -25.43 -27.27 20.02
CA LYS A 29 -26.86 -27.64 19.86
C LYS A 29 -27.02 -28.93 19.04
N VAL A 30 -26.21 -29.13 18.01
CA VAL A 30 -26.24 -30.35 17.17
C VAL A 30 -25.65 -31.55 17.91
N ARG A 31 -24.60 -31.33 18.71
CA ARG A 31 -23.88 -32.40 19.46
C ARG A 31 -24.70 -33.00 20.61
N GLY A 32 -25.84 -32.39 20.96
CA GLY A 32 -26.94 -32.96 21.76
C GLY A 32 -26.56 -34.13 22.67
N GLY A 33 -25.80 -33.88 23.74
CA GLY A 33 -25.56 -34.82 24.83
C GLY A 33 -24.44 -35.86 24.69
N GLN A 34 -23.68 -35.89 23.59
CA GLN A 34 -22.47 -36.74 23.49
C GLN A 34 -21.28 -36.09 24.21
N ILE A 35 -21.28 -36.14 25.55
CA ILE A 35 -20.32 -35.40 26.41
C ILE A 35 -19.10 -36.24 26.84
N CYS A 36 -19.04 -37.54 26.55
CA CYS A 36 -18.08 -38.42 27.25
C CYS A 36 -16.82 -38.85 26.47
N GLN A 37 -16.51 -38.27 25.32
CA GLN A 37 -15.32 -38.66 24.55
C GLN A 37 -14.41 -37.45 24.32
N GLU A 38 -13.11 -37.61 24.61
CA GLU A 38 -12.11 -36.58 24.28
C GLU A 38 -12.28 -36.15 22.83
N SER A 39 -12.38 -34.82 22.63
CA SER A 39 -12.57 -34.25 21.30
C SER A 39 -11.39 -34.64 20.42
N LYS A 40 -11.66 -35.26 19.26
CA LYS A 40 -10.61 -35.56 18.30
C LYS A 40 -10.12 -34.24 17.68
N ARG A 41 -8.83 -34.17 17.32
CA ARG A 41 -8.21 -32.94 16.80
C ARG A 41 -8.93 -32.34 15.59
N TRP A 42 -9.44 -33.17 14.69
CA TRP A 42 -10.21 -32.70 13.53
C TRP A 42 -11.59 -32.12 13.88
N GLU A 43 -12.17 -32.49 15.03
CA GLU A 43 -13.42 -31.89 15.54
C GLU A 43 -13.14 -30.49 16.09
N GLU A 44 -12.02 -30.31 16.80
CA GLU A 44 -11.56 -28.98 17.27
C GLU A 44 -11.29 -28.05 16.08
N ASP A 45 -10.63 -28.54 15.03
CA ASP A 45 -10.34 -27.76 13.82
C ASP A 45 -11.60 -27.41 13.01
N TYR A 46 -12.66 -28.23 13.11
CA TYR A 46 -13.94 -27.97 12.44
C TYR A 46 -14.79 -26.92 13.16
N GLU A 47 -14.56 -26.70 14.46
CA GLU A 47 -15.20 -25.63 15.22
C GLU A 47 -14.66 -24.23 14.86
N LEU A 48 -13.47 -24.15 14.25
CA LEU A 48 -12.84 -22.89 13.83
C LEU A 48 -13.48 -22.30 12.56
N ILE A 49 -13.23 -21.01 12.33
CA ILE A 49 -13.76 -20.29 11.18
C ILE A 49 -12.95 -20.64 9.93
N GLU A 50 -13.60 -20.78 8.78
CA GLU A 50 -12.91 -20.96 7.50
C GLU A 50 -12.23 -19.66 7.05
N CYS A 51 -10.99 -19.78 6.56
CA CYS A 51 -10.24 -18.64 6.03
C CYS A 51 -10.77 -18.27 4.63
N GLU A 52 -11.48 -17.15 4.52
CA GLU A 52 -12.12 -16.68 3.27
C GLU A 52 -11.12 -16.04 2.28
N GLY A 53 -9.85 -15.89 2.66
CA GLY A 53 -8.77 -15.39 1.81
C GLY A 53 -8.05 -14.17 2.40
N LEU A 54 -7.12 -13.60 1.62
CA LEU A 54 -6.30 -12.44 2.02
C LEU A 54 -6.76 -11.11 1.41
N PHE A 55 -7.86 -11.11 0.64
CA PHE A 55 -8.29 -9.95 -0.14
C PHE A 55 -8.59 -8.73 0.75
N GLU A 56 -9.39 -8.90 1.81
CA GLU A 56 -9.76 -7.81 2.71
C GLU A 56 -8.55 -7.26 3.48
N GLU A 57 -7.62 -8.14 3.87
CA GLU A 57 -6.37 -7.77 4.56
C GLU A 57 -5.51 -6.86 3.65
N TYR A 58 -5.34 -7.23 2.38
CA TYR A 58 -4.64 -6.38 1.42
C TYR A 58 -5.39 -5.08 1.13
N LEU A 59 -6.73 -5.13 1.03
CA LEU A 59 -7.55 -3.95 0.79
C LEU A 59 -7.39 -2.91 1.90
N GLU A 60 -7.40 -3.35 3.16
CA GLU A 60 -7.17 -2.49 4.32
C GLU A 60 -5.81 -1.80 4.23
N MET A 61 -4.75 -2.57 3.97
CA MET A 61 -3.39 -2.04 3.86
C MET A 61 -3.20 -1.06 2.71
N VAL A 62 -3.81 -1.34 1.54
CA VAL A 62 -3.74 -0.48 0.36
C VAL A 62 -4.54 0.82 0.57
N LEU A 63 -5.70 0.75 1.22
CA LEU A 63 -6.46 1.94 1.60
C LEU A 63 -5.69 2.81 2.59
N GLN A 64 -5.02 2.19 3.57
CA GLN A 64 -4.17 2.90 4.51
C GLN A 64 -3.01 3.61 3.78
N PHE A 65 -2.33 2.92 2.85
CA PHE A 65 -1.30 3.53 2.01
C PHE A 65 -1.84 4.73 1.21
N GLY A 66 -3.02 4.61 0.63
CA GLY A 66 -3.69 5.71 -0.09
C GLY A 66 -3.96 6.92 0.79
N PHE A 67 -4.46 6.72 2.03
CA PHE A 67 -4.69 7.84 2.95
C PHE A 67 -3.40 8.56 3.37
N ILE A 68 -2.29 7.82 3.52
CA ILE A 68 -1.00 8.40 3.87
C ILE A 68 -0.47 9.23 2.69
N THR A 69 -0.43 8.64 1.50
CA THR A 69 0.24 9.25 0.35
C THR A 69 -0.54 10.41 -0.26
N ILE A 70 -1.86 10.27 -0.47
CA ILE A 70 -2.68 11.26 -1.16
C ILE A 70 -2.86 12.55 -0.35
N PHE A 71 -2.88 12.45 0.99
CA PHE A 71 -3.23 13.56 1.88
C PHE A 71 -2.08 14.03 2.79
N VAL A 72 -0.84 13.61 2.51
CA VAL A 72 0.32 13.98 3.33
C VAL A 72 0.53 15.49 3.41
N ALA A 73 0.27 16.23 2.33
CA ALA A 73 0.41 17.68 2.30
C ALA A 73 -0.59 18.40 3.23
N ALA A 74 -1.75 17.81 3.48
CA ALA A 74 -2.76 18.34 4.39
C ALA A 74 -2.51 17.93 5.85
N PHE A 75 -2.04 16.70 6.07
CA PHE A 75 -1.81 16.15 7.41
C PHE A 75 -0.49 15.38 7.53
N PRO A 76 0.60 16.04 7.96
CA PRO A 76 1.94 15.44 7.97
C PRO A 76 2.15 14.36 9.03
N LEU A 77 1.27 14.27 10.04
CA LEU A 77 1.35 13.24 11.09
C LEU A 77 0.66 11.92 10.70
N ALA A 78 0.07 11.82 9.50
CA ALA A 78 -0.55 10.57 9.02
C ALA A 78 0.38 9.35 9.08
N PRO A 79 1.64 9.41 8.60
CA PRO A 79 2.55 8.26 8.64
C PRO A 79 2.79 7.71 10.06
N LEU A 80 2.81 8.58 11.08
CA LEU A 80 3.00 8.16 12.47
C LEU A 80 1.84 7.31 12.97
N PHE A 81 0.60 7.72 12.69
CA PHE A 81 -0.57 6.92 13.07
C PHE A 81 -0.67 5.62 12.29
N ALA A 82 -0.29 5.63 11.01
CA ALA A 82 -0.19 4.42 10.22
C ALA A 82 0.83 3.42 10.78
N LEU A 83 1.98 3.90 11.24
CA LEU A 83 3.01 3.07 11.87
C LEU A 83 2.48 2.40 13.15
N LEU A 84 1.83 3.18 14.03
CA LEU A 84 1.21 2.65 15.25
C LEU A 84 0.11 1.65 14.92
N ASN A 85 -0.67 1.89 13.85
CA ASN A 85 -1.68 0.94 13.42
C ASN A 85 -1.05 -0.37 12.96
N ASN A 86 -0.10 -0.32 12.02
CA ASN A 86 0.59 -1.50 11.49
C ASN A 86 1.25 -2.32 12.59
N TRP A 87 1.75 -1.68 13.64
CA TRP A 87 2.33 -2.37 14.80
C TRP A 87 1.30 -3.24 15.53
N VAL A 88 0.09 -2.72 15.73
CA VAL A 88 -1.01 -3.46 16.36
C VAL A 88 -1.57 -4.50 15.39
N GLU A 89 -1.77 -4.13 14.13
CA GLU A 89 -2.33 -4.96 13.07
C GLU A 89 -1.58 -6.28 12.92
N ILE A 90 -0.24 -6.22 12.81
CA ILE A 90 0.61 -7.42 12.66
C ILE A 90 0.38 -8.43 13.80
N ARG A 91 0.08 -7.94 15.01
CA ARG A 91 -0.19 -8.80 16.18
C ARG A 91 -1.60 -9.35 16.17
N LEU A 92 -2.58 -8.53 15.78
CA LEU A 92 -3.98 -8.94 15.67
C LEU A 92 -4.16 -9.97 14.56
N ASP A 93 -3.60 -9.72 13.39
CA ASP A 93 -3.55 -10.65 12.26
C ASP A 93 -2.94 -11.99 12.66
N ALA A 94 -1.76 -11.96 13.30
CA ALA A 94 -1.10 -13.18 13.74
C ALA A 94 -1.97 -13.97 14.73
N GLN A 95 -2.64 -13.30 15.66
CA GLN A 95 -3.56 -13.95 16.59
C GLN A 95 -4.79 -14.52 15.88
N LYS A 96 -5.36 -13.78 14.92
CA LYS A 96 -6.51 -14.19 14.10
C LYS A 96 -6.19 -15.47 13.31
N PHE A 97 -5.02 -15.53 12.65
CA PHE A 97 -4.57 -16.71 11.90
C PHE A 97 -4.24 -17.92 12.78
N VAL A 98 -3.67 -17.71 13.98
CA VAL A 98 -3.23 -18.82 14.85
C VAL A 98 -4.36 -19.35 15.72
N CYS A 99 -5.27 -18.50 16.19
CA CYS A 99 -6.27 -18.87 17.21
C CYS A 99 -7.71 -19.01 16.68
N GLU A 100 -8.08 -18.32 15.60
CA GLU A 100 -9.49 -18.23 15.18
C GLU A 100 -9.77 -18.93 13.85
N TYR A 101 -8.81 -18.90 12.91
CA TYR A 101 -8.96 -19.54 11.61
C TYR A 101 -8.51 -21.00 11.59
N ARG A 102 -9.24 -21.80 10.82
CA ARG A 102 -8.78 -23.11 10.36
C ARG A 102 -7.61 -22.92 9.41
N ARG A 103 -6.61 -23.80 9.49
CA ARG A 103 -5.41 -23.76 8.65
C ARG A 103 -5.80 -23.71 7.15
N PRO A 104 -5.42 -22.66 6.41
CA PRO A 104 -5.66 -22.58 4.98
C PRO A 104 -4.74 -23.53 4.22
N VAL A 105 -5.13 -23.87 2.98
CA VAL A 105 -4.27 -24.64 2.07
C VAL A 105 -3.14 -23.74 1.60
N ALA A 106 -1.91 -24.23 1.67
CA ALA A 106 -0.74 -23.45 1.27
C ALA A 106 -0.68 -23.32 -0.25
N GLU A 107 -0.87 -22.10 -0.75
CA GLU A 107 -0.69 -21.75 -2.15
C GLU A 107 0.68 -21.11 -2.37
N ARG A 108 1.31 -21.39 -3.52
CA ARG A 108 2.58 -20.78 -3.91
C ARG A 108 2.30 -19.58 -4.81
N ALA A 109 2.59 -18.38 -4.32
CA ALA A 109 2.59 -17.15 -5.11
C ALA A 109 4.01 -16.58 -5.21
N GLN A 110 4.36 -16.01 -6.35
CA GLN A 110 5.65 -15.33 -6.55
C GLN A 110 5.58 -13.89 -6.06
N ASP A 111 4.46 -13.21 -6.29
CA ASP A 111 4.27 -11.78 -6.01
C ASP A 111 2.87 -11.50 -5.42
N ILE A 112 2.71 -10.31 -4.85
CA ILE A 112 1.41 -9.77 -4.38
C ILE A 112 0.42 -9.47 -5.52
N SER A 113 0.78 -9.77 -6.77
CA SER A 113 -0.09 -9.70 -7.95
C SER A 113 -0.63 -8.29 -8.23
N VAL A 114 -1.94 -8.13 -8.45
CA VAL A 114 -2.61 -6.86 -8.83
C VAL A 114 -2.39 -5.74 -7.82
N TRP A 115 -2.16 -6.09 -6.55
CA TRP A 115 -1.94 -5.10 -5.49
C TRP A 115 -0.71 -4.23 -5.73
N PHE A 116 0.36 -4.76 -6.34
CA PHE A 116 1.54 -3.98 -6.67
C PHE A 116 1.20 -2.87 -7.68
N PHE A 117 0.49 -3.23 -8.76
CA PHE A 117 0.02 -2.28 -9.76
C PHE A 117 -0.89 -1.20 -9.14
N LEU A 118 -1.78 -1.59 -8.22
CA LEU A 118 -2.64 -0.63 -7.51
C LEU A 118 -1.84 0.36 -6.66
N LEU A 119 -0.82 -0.11 -5.94
CA LEU A 119 0.07 0.75 -5.15
C LEU A 119 0.85 1.73 -6.04
N GLU A 120 1.32 1.28 -7.22
CA GLU A 120 2.01 2.13 -8.20
C GLU A 120 1.09 3.23 -8.74
N VAL A 121 -0.12 2.87 -9.17
CA VAL A 121 -1.12 3.84 -9.65
C VAL A 121 -1.50 4.83 -8.54
N LEU A 122 -1.70 4.36 -7.31
CA LEU A 122 -1.98 5.24 -6.17
C LEU A 122 -0.82 6.20 -5.89
N ALA A 123 0.42 5.74 -5.98
CA ALA A 123 1.60 6.58 -5.80
C ALA A 123 1.65 7.69 -6.86
N GLN A 124 1.40 7.38 -8.13
CA GLN A 124 1.35 8.36 -9.22
C GLN A 124 0.22 9.40 -9.03
N ILE A 125 -0.99 8.94 -8.70
CA ILE A 125 -2.14 9.82 -8.41
C ILE A 125 -1.83 10.72 -7.19
N SER A 126 -1.14 10.19 -6.19
CA SER A 126 -0.81 10.96 -4.97
C SER A 126 0.03 12.20 -5.28
N VAL A 127 0.96 12.13 -6.23
CA VAL A 127 1.78 13.28 -6.64
C VAL A 127 0.90 14.40 -7.19
N ILE A 128 -0.03 14.05 -8.08
CA ILE A 128 -0.96 14.98 -8.69
C ILE A 128 -1.86 15.60 -7.61
N VAL A 129 -2.51 14.79 -6.77
CA VAL A 129 -3.43 15.28 -5.74
C VAL A 129 -2.72 16.18 -4.74
N ASN A 130 -1.51 15.83 -4.29
CA ASN A 130 -0.74 16.69 -3.39
C ASN A 130 -0.38 18.03 -4.05
N ALA A 131 -0.04 18.06 -5.34
CA ALA A 131 0.20 19.30 -6.07
C ALA A 131 -1.04 20.21 -6.05
N PHE A 132 -2.23 19.63 -6.31
CA PHE A 132 -3.50 20.36 -6.25
C PHE A 132 -3.85 20.83 -4.84
N LEU A 133 -3.63 20.00 -3.80
CA LEU A 133 -3.86 20.39 -2.41
C LEU A 133 -2.99 21.58 -2.00
N ILE A 134 -1.70 21.56 -2.36
CA ILE A 134 -0.79 22.66 -2.07
C ILE A 134 -1.19 23.91 -2.87
N ALA A 135 -1.56 23.77 -4.15
CA ALA A 135 -1.88 24.90 -5.00
C ALA A 135 -3.20 25.60 -4.64
N PHE A 136 -4.26 24.83 -4.42
CA PHE A 136 -5.61 25.35 -4.26
C PHE A 136 -6.10 25.39 -2.81
N THR A 137 -5.76 24.39 -2.00
CA THR A 137 -6.26 24.30 -0.63
C THR A 137 -5.37 25.06 0.36
N SER A 138 -4.05 25.09 0.13
CA SER A 138 -3.14 25.85 0.97
C SER A 138 -3.15 27.35 0.67
N ASP A 139 -2.98 28.17 1.71
CA ASP A 139 -2.72 29.61 1.59
C ASP A 139 -1.24 29.93 1.28
N PHE A 140 -0.42 28.93 0.96
CA PHE A 140 1.00 29.10 0.65
C PHE A 140 1.24 30.01 -0.56
N LEU A 141 0.70 29.67 -1.73
CA LEU A 141 0.89 30.45 -2.96
C LEU A 141 0.35 31.89 -2.91
N PRO A 142 -0.87 32.18 -2.39
CA PRO A 142 -1.35 33.57 -2.31
C PRO A 142 -0.53 34.42 -1.34
N ARG A 143 -0.04 33.84 -0.23
CA ARG A 143 0.87 34.55 0.69
C ARG A 143 2.21 34.84 0.02
N LEU A 144 2.77 33.88 -0.71
CA LEU A 144 4.04 34.04 -1.42
C LEU A 144 3.94 35.13 -2.50
N LEU A 145 2.85 35.14 -3.27
CA LEU A 145 2.61 36.18 -4.28
C LEU A 145 2.47 37.57 -3.63
N TYR A 146 1.74 37.67 -2.52
CA TYR A 146 1.59 38.92 -1.79
C TYR A 146 2.93 39.44 -1.23
N GLN A 147 3.76 38.53 -0.69
CA GLN A 147 5.11 38.85 -0.21
C GLN A 147 6.00 39.43 -1.31
N TYR A 148 5.87 38.89 -2.51
CA TYR A 148 6.67 39.30 -3.66
C TYR A 148 6.22 40.65 -4.24
N GLU A 149 4.91 40.91 -4.33
CA GLU A 149 4.38 42.12 -4.96
C GLU A 149 4.18 43.33 -4.02
N TYR A 150 3.83 43.09 -2.76
CA TYR A 150 3.35 44.16 -1.87
C TYR A 150 4.26 44.35 -0.65
N ASP A 151 4.36 43.34 0.20
CA ASP A 151 5.10 43.44 1.46
C ASP A 151 5.64 42.08 1.91
N SER A 152 6.96 42.00 2.06
CA SER A 152 7.68 40.80 2.48
C SER A 152 7.25 40.31 3.87
N HIS A 153 6.78 41.22 4.73
CA HIS A 153 6.43 40.92 6.12
C HIS A 153 4.93 40.58 6.35
N LEU A 154 4.13 40.47 5.28
CA LEU A 154 2.68 40.17 5.30
C LEU A 154 1.79 41.22 6.00
N HIS A 155 2.26 42.44 6.25
CA HIS A 155 1.40 43.41 6.93
C HIS A 155 0.20 43.77 6.07
N GLY A 156 -1.01 43.56 6.61
CA GLY A 156 -2.25 43.84 5.90
C GLY A 156 -2.73 42.75 4.94
N TYR A 157 -2.07 41.58 4.86
CA TYR A 157 -2.46 40.46 3.98
C TYR A 157 -3.95 40.07 4.13
N VAL A 158 -4.45 39.98 5.37
CA VAL A 158 -5.85 39.62 5.63
C VAL A 158 -6.80 40.69 5.09
N ASN A 159 -6.47 41.97 5.25
CA ASN A 159 -7.30 43.06 4.72
C ASN A 159 -7.30 43.08 3.18
N PHE A 160 -6.18 42.72 2.54
CA PHE A 160 -6.09 42.61 1.08
C PHE A 160 -6.86 41.41 0.52
N THR A 161 -6.84 40.28 1.23
CA THR A 161 -7.49 39.02 0.78
C THR A 161 -9.02 39.07 0.87
N LEU A 162 -9.57 40.03 1.62
CA LEU A 162 -11.01 40.18 1.84
C LEU A 162 -11.62 41.14 0.81
N ALA A 163 -12.60 40.65 0.05
CA ALA A 163 -13.44 41.47 -0.82
C ALA A 163 -14.67 41.98 -0.08
N TYR A 164 -15.21 43.09 -0.54
CA TYR A 164 -16.45 43.67 -0.04
C TYR A 164 -17.68 43.09 -0.74
N SER A 165 -18.78 42.95 0.01
CA SER A 165 -20.08 42.54 -0.53
C SER A 165 -20.56 43.46 -1.66
N PRO A 166 -21.13 42.92 -2.76
CA PRO A 166 -21.65 43.73 -3.87
C PRO A 166 -22.72 44.74 -3.41
N PRO A 167 -22.86 45.90 -4.08
CA PRO A 167 -23.84 46.93 -3.71
C PRO A 167 -25.28 46.40 -3.65
N ALA A 168 -25.65 45.45 -4.52
CA ALA A 168 -26.97 44.81 -4.53
C ALA A 168 -27.34 44.17 -3.17
N TYR A 169 -26.35 43.64 -2.43
CA TYR A 169 -26.56 43.08 -1.09
C TYR A 169 -26.90 44.16 -0.05
N MET A 170 -26.32 45.35 -0.20
CA MET A 170 -26.54 46.50 0.69
C MET A 170 -27.92 47.14 0.53
N HIS A 171 -28.58 46.98 -0.62
CA HIS A 171 -29.91 47.57 -0.88
C HIS A 171 -31.01 46.98 0.03
N GLY A 172 -30.77 45.83 0.66
CA GLY A 172 -31.68 45.19 1.61
C GLY A 172 -31.51 45.62 3.08
N ASN A 173 -30.93 46.79 3.38
CA ASN A 173 -30.57 47.25 4.74
C ASN A 173 -29.54 46.37 5.48
N HIS A 174 -28.76 45.56 4.76
CA HIS A 174 -27.67 44.79 5.36
C HIS A 174 -26.41 45.64 5.53
N THR A 175 -25.67 45.42 6.62
CA THR A 175 -24.36 46.04 6.84
C THR A 175 -23.32 45.48 5.87
N MET A 176 -22.33 46.30 5.55
CA MET A 176 -21.24 45.91 4.65
C MET A 176 -20.48 44.73 5.25
N CYS A 177 -20.37 43.63 4.52
CA CYS A 177 -19.64 42.44 4.97
C CYS A 177 -18.44 42.15 4.06
N ARG A 178 -17.46 41.43 4.62
CA ARG A 178 -16.22 41.03 3.94
C ARG A 178 -16.18 39.52 3.78
N TYR A 179 -15.77 39.03 2.62
CA TYR A 179 -15.64 37.60 2.34
C TYR A 179 -14.30 37.31 1.64
N LYS A 180 -13.79 36.08 1.78
CA LYS A 180 -12.51 35.67 1.19
C LYS A 180 -12.67 35.53 -0.33
N ALA A 181 -12.27 36.54 -1.08
CA ALA A 181 -12.22 36.51 -2.55
C ALA A 181 -11.32 37.63 -3.08
N PHE A 182 -10.70 37.39 -4.23
CA PHE A 182 -9.92 38.40 -4.94
C PHE A 182 -10.81 39.12 -5.97
N ARG A 183 -11.78 39.89 -5.46
CA ARG A 183 -12.75 40.64 -6.26
C ARG A 183 -12.75 42.12 -5.89
N ASP A 184 -13.00 42.97 -6.89
CA ASP A 184 -13.18 44.40 -6.71
C ASP A 184 -14.54 44.72 -6.08
N ALA A 185 -14.74 45.97 -5.65
CA ALA A 185 -16.00 46.45 -5.06
C ALA A 185 -17.22 46.27 -5.99
N HIS A 186 -17.01 46.20 -7.30
CA HIS A 186 -18.05 45.95 -8.30
C HIS A 186 -18.34 44.46 -8.54
N GLY A 187 -17.60 43.55 -7.90
CA GLY A 187 -17.78 42.10 -8.02
C GLY A 187 -16.98 41.41 -9.13
N ASN A 188 -16.18 42.16 -9.90
CA ASN A 188 -15.30 41.63 -10.93
C ASN A 188 -14.00 41.05 -10.33
N TYR A 189 -13.38 40.08 -11.01
CA TYR A 189 -12.10 39.51 -10.60
C TYR A 189 -10.95 40.49 -10.81
N THR A 190 -10.10 40.62 -9.80
CA THR A 190 -8.94 41.52 -9.87
C THR A 190 -7.82 40.91 -10.73
N LEU A 191 -6.87 41.73 -11.19
CA LEU A 191 -5.67 41.24 -11.87
C LEU A 191 -4.89 40.24 -10.99
N PHE A 192 -4.89 40.45 -9.69
CA PHE A 192 -4.26 39.56 -8.71
C PHE A 192 -4.85 38.15 -8.75
N TYR A 193 -6.16 38.01 -8.94
CA TYR A 193 -6.81 36.70 -9.10
C TYR A 193 -6.24 35.92 -10.28
N TRP A 194 -6.12 36.56 -11.45
CA TRP A 194 -5.62 35.92 -12.66
C TRP A 194 -4.13 35.57 -12.56
N LYS A 195 -3.32 36.45 -11.95
CA LYS A 195 -1.91 36.17 -11.64
C LYS A 195 -1.78 34.96 -10.71
N LEU A 196 -2.57 34.92 -9.63
CA LEU A 196 -2.60 33.81 -8.69
C LEU A 196 -3.01 32.50 -9.37
N LEU A 197 -4.02 32.54 -10.25
CA LEU A 197 -4.45 31.37 -11.00
C LEU A 197 -3.33 30.86 -11.93
N ALA A 198 -2.67 31.75 -12.65
CA ALA A 198 -1.53 31.38 -13.52
C ALA A 198 -0.38 30.74 -12.71
N ILE A 199 -0.04 31.33 -11.55
CA ILE A 199 0.99 30.79 -10.66
C ILE A 199 0.59 29.42 -10.09
N ARG A 200 -0.68 29.22 -9.72
CA ARG A 200 -1.19 27.91 -9.26
C ARG A 200 -1.01 26.83 -10.32
N LEU A 201 -1.42 27.12 -11.55
CA LEU A 201 -1.30 26.16 -12.66
C LEU A 201 0.19 25.89 -13.00
N GLY A 202 1.02 26.94 -13.05
CA GLY A 202 2.46 26.79 -13.27
C GLY A 202 3.15 25.99 -12.16
N PHE A 203 2.77 26.21 -10.90
CA PHE A 203 3.27 25.46 -9.76
C PHE A 203 2.92 23.98 -9.86
N ILE A 204 1.68 23.63 -10.21
CA ILE A 204 1.26 22.23 -10.36
C ILE A 204 2.13 21.52 -11.40
N ILE A 205 2.29 22.13 -12.59
CA ILE A 205 3.11 21.57 -13.67
C ILE A 205 4.56 21.40 -13.20
N ALA A 206 5.16 22.42 -12.58
CA ALA A 206 6.53 22.37 -12.11
C ALA A 206 6.72 21.30 -11.01
N PHE A 207 5.83 21.27 -10.02
CA PHE A 207 5.87 20.31 -8.92
C PHE A 207 5.77 18.87 -9.43
N GLU A 208 4.81 18.62 -10.33
CA GLU A 208 4.59 17.31 -10.94
C GLU A 208 5.84 16.82 -11.68
N HIS A 209 6.41 17.63 -12.58
CA HIS A 209 7.59 17.26 -13.38
C HIS A 209 8.82 17.03 -12.51
N VAL A 210 9.04 17.87 -11.48
CA VAL A 210 10.16 17.72 -10.55
C VAL A 210 10.04 16.43 -9.75
N VAL A 211 8.86 16.14 -9.19
CA VAL A 211 8.66 14.93 -8.38
C VAL A 211 8.78 13.68 -9.24
N PHE A 212 8.15 13.64 -10.42
CA PHE A 212 8.29 12.50 -11.32
C PHE A 212 9.72 12.30 -11.82
N PHE A 213 10.45 13.38 -12.09
CA PHE A 213 11.87 13.29 -12.43
C PHE A 213 12.68 12.66 -11.29
N CYS A 214 12.47 13.11 -10.05
CA CYS A 214 13.13 12.54 -8.88
C CYS A 214 12.78 11.06 -8.68
N LEU A 215 11.50 10.68 -8.83
CA LEU A 215 11.08 9.27 -8.72
C LEU A 215 11.76 8.41 -9.78
N ARG A 216 11.78 8.86 -11.04
CA ARG A 216 12.47 8.14 -12.12
C ARG A 216 13.98 8.04 -11.90
N LEU A 217 14.59 9.05 -11.29
CA LEU A 217 16.00 9.01 -10.92
C LEU A 217 16.27 8.00 -9.81
N ILE A 218 15.37 7.87 -8.83
CA ILE A 218 15.46 6.86 -7.77
C ILE A 218 15.30 5.46 -8.37
N ASP A 219 14.30 5.26 -9.24
CA ASP A 219 14.09 3.99 -9.94
C ASP A 219 15.29 3.60 -10.80
N TRP A 220 15.98 4.58 -11.39
CA TRP A 220 17.21 4.33 -12.15
C TRP A 220 18.42 4.02 -11.25
N LEU A 221 18.47 4.57 -10.04
CA LEU A 221 19.58 4.39 -9.10
C LEU A 221 19.51 3.06 -8.36
N VAL A 222 18.31 2.58 -8.05
CA VAL A 222 18.10 1.36 -7.26
C VAL A 222 17.91 0.16 -8.21
N PRO A 223 18.84 -0.82 -8.24
CA PRO A 223 18.66 -2.02 -9.06
C PRO A 223 17.55 -2.92 -8.52
N ASP A 224 16.71 -3.46 -9.40
CA ASP A 224 15.57 -4.31 -9.03
C ASP A 224 15.97 -5.60 -8.31
N ILE A 225 17.17 -6.13 -8.59
CA ILE A 225 17.68 -7.37 -8.01
C ILE A 225 18.92 -7.07 -7.15
N PRO A 226 18.92 -7.43 -5.85
CA PRO A 226 20.09 -7.25 -5.01
C PRO A 226 21.22 -8.21 -5.42
N GLU A 227 22.46 -7.71 -5.39
CA GLU A 227 23.66 -8.46 -5.82
C GLU A 227 23.81 -9.81 -5.09
N SER A 228 23.49 -9.86 -3.80
CA SER A 228 23.57 -11.10 -2.99
C SER A 228 22.66 -12.21 -3.52
N LEU A 229 21.47 -11.85 -4.02
CA LEU A 229 20.54 -12.78 -4.63
C LEU A 229 21.01 -13.18 -6.03
N GLU A 230 21.52 -12.23 -6.81
CA GLU A 230 22.04 -12.50 -8.16
C GLU A 230 23.20 -13.52 -8.09
N VAL A 231 24.13 -13.34 -7.17
CA VAL A 231 25.25 -14.26 -6.93
C VAL A 231 24.73 -15.64 -6.52
N LYS A 232 23.72 -15.70 -5.65
CA LYS A 232 23.12 -16.97 -5.21
C LYS A 232 22.43 -17.70 -6.37
N ILE A 233 21.67 -17.00 -7.20
CA ILE A 233 21.02 -17.57 -8.40
C ILE A 233 22.08 -18.08 -9.39
N LYS A 234 23.16 -17.32 -9.62
CA LYS A 234 24.28 -17.75 -10.47
C LYS A 234 24.96 -19.00 -9.91
N ARG A 235 25.17 -19.07 -8.59
CA ARG A 235 25.76 -20.24 -7.91
C ARG A 235 24.89 -21.49 -8.06
N GLU A 236 23.60 -21.41 -7.76
CA GLU A 236 22.68 -22.55 -7.91
C GLU A 236 22.60 -23.02 -9.37
N ARG A 237 22.57 -22.09 -10.34
CA ARG A 237 22.62 -22.43 -11.78
C ARG A 237 23.93 -23.10 -12.17
N TYR A 238 25.06 -22.66 -11.62
CA TYR A 238 26.36 -23.27 -11.88
C TYR A 238 26.41 -24.71 -11.33
N LEU A 239 26.01 -24.92 -10.07
CA LEU A 239 25.97 -26.24 -9.45
C LEU A 239 25.02 -27.20 -10.18
N ALA A 240 23.86 -26.72 -10.63
CA ALA A 240 22.93 -27.52 -11.42
C ALA A 240 23.53 -27.96 -12.77
N LYS A 241 24.27 -27.08 -13.44
CA LYS A 241 24.97 -27.41 -14.70
C LYS A 241 26.11 -28.41 -14.48
N GLN A 242 26.87 -28.23 -13.41
CA GLN A 242 27.94 -29.16 -13.04
C GLN A 242 27.37 -30.55 -12.75
N ALA A 243 26.31 -30.65 -11.95
CA ALA A 243 25.65 -31.92 -11.66
C ALA A 243 25.11 -32.61 -12.93
N LEU A 244 24.61 -31.86 -13.91
CA LEU A 244 24.16 -32.43 -15.18
C LEU A 244 25.33 -32.98 -16.03
N ALA A 245 26.47 -32.28 -16.07
CA ALA A 245 27.65 -32.72 -16.77
C ALA A 245 28.24 -34.00 -16.15
N ASP A 246 28.41 -34.02 -14.82
CA ASP A 246 28.92 -35.18 -14.09
C ASP A 246 28.02 -36.42 -14.29
N ASN A 247 26.69 -36.24 -14.29
CA ASN A 247 25.74 -37.32 -14.58
C ASN A 247 25.84 -37.82 -16.02
N GLN A 248 26.10 -36.94 -16.99
CA GLN A 248 26.26 -37.32 -18.39
C GLN A 248 27.57 -38.07 -18.64
N GLU A 249 28.66 -37.65 -17.99
CA GLU A 249 29.93 -38.39 -18.00
C GLU A 249 29.77 -39.79 -17.40
N ALA A 250 29.11 -39.90 -16.23
CA ALA A 250 28.82 -41.19 -15.60
C ALA A 250 28.03 -42.12 -16.54
N LEU A 251 27.03 -41.60 -17.23
CA LEU A 251 26.20 -42.38 -18.17
C LEU A 251 27.00 -42.84 -19.40
N LEU A 252 27.92 -42.02 -19.91
CA LEU A 252 28.82 -42.42 -20.99
C LEU A 252 29.79 -43.53 -20.56
N THR A 253 30.35 -43.44 -19.35
CA THR A 253 31.25 -44.50 -18.82
C THR A 253 30.54 -45.83 -18.63
N THR A 254 29.29 -45.84 -18.16
CA THR A 254 28.51 -47.08 -18.02
C THR A 254 28.19 -47.73 -19.35
N VAL A 255 27.92 -46.93 -20.40
CA VAL A 255 27.65 -47.47 -21.75
C VAL A 255 28.91 -48.01 -22.40
N SER A 256 30.07 -47.39 -22.18
CA SER A 256 31.34 -47.92 -22.68
C SER A 256 31.73 -49.24 -22.03
N ASP A 257 31.51 -49.43 -20.72
CA ASP A 257 31.81 -50.69 -20.03
C ASP A 257 30.93 -51.85 -20.53
N ASP A 258 29.64 -51.62 -20.80
CA ASP A 258 28.71 -52.62 -21.35
C ASP A 258 29.03 -53.03 -22.81
N SER A 259 29.84 -52.23 -23.51
CA SER A 259 30.26 -52.50 -24.89
C SER A 259 31.61 -53.23 -25.02
N SER A 260 32.28 -53.53 -23.91
CA SER A 260 33.51 -54.32 -23.90
C SER A 260 33.20 -55.82 -23.89
N PRO A 261 33.63 -56.62 -24.90
CA PRO A 261 33.36 -58.05 -24.89
C PRO A 261 34.22 -58.73 -23.82
N THR A 262 33.58 -59.47 -22.92
CA THR A 262 34.24 -60.36 -21.96
C THR A 262 35.08 -61.40 -22.70
N PRO A 263 36.36 -61.61 -22.38
CA PRO A 263 37.12 -62.72 -22.95
C PRO A 263 36.59 -64.01 -22.34
N GLU A 264 35.99 -64.83 -23.20
CA GLU A 264 35.45 -66.15 -22.90
C GLU A 264 36.58 -67.07 -22.38
N ASN A 265 36.51 -67.44 -21.10
CA ASN A 265 37.42 -68.43 -20.51
C ASN A 265 37.07 -69.82 -21.08
N LEU A 266 37.91 -70.31 -21.99
CA LEU A 266 37.90 -71.69 -22.47
C LEU A 266 38.18 -72.69 -21.32
N PRO A 267 37.47 -73.83 -21.24
CA PRO A 267 37.76 -74.86 -20.25
C PRO A 267 39.04 -75.65 -20.62
N PRO A 268 39.74 -76.25 -19.65
CA PRO A 268 40.94 -77.02 -19.92
C PRO A 268 40.55 -78.36 -20.57
N ASN A 269 41.04 -78.59 -21.78
CA ASN A 269 41.14 -79.93 -22.36
C ASN A 269 42.49 -80.52 -21.96
N GLY A 270 42.49 -81.70 -21.34
CA GLY A 270 43.67 -82.55 -21.11
C GLY A 270 43.85 -82.98 -19.68
#